data_AF-A0A7K4VLC9-F1
#
_entry.id   AF-A0A7K4VLC9-F1
#
_cell.length_a   1.000
_cell.length_b   1.000
_cell.length_c   1.000
_cell.angle_alpha   90.00
_cell.angle_beta   90.00
_cell.angle_gamma   90.00
#
_symmetry.space_group_name_H-M   'P 1'
#
loop_
_entity.id
_entity.type
_entity.pdbx_description
1 polymer ?
#
loop_
_entity_poly.entity_id
_entity_poly.type
_entity_poly.pdbx_seq_one_letter_code
_entity_poly.pdbx_strand_id
1 'polypeptide(L)'
;FSTAITITEQPVSVSVPVGYSFTLRCRAQGRSSLQYQWFCQYQSDCRLIPGATNQDLPIIAEQTQLYTCRVNDLHRNAVFSDWVKVEVHQCVARGLPPRLWQGEPVIVLNPQEQRVEVGQPLQLHCAAMGVPAPSYQWYRNGNLLEQQNRKKLRITHSKVSDSGTYLCCASNSHGEHWSSAVDVHIEEEVRSCLLLSIYSFFHLVFVSATGKIALLVGNNRYQHHPNLMAPVRDVFELRHLLEHLDFQVVSLLD
;
A
#
# COMPACT_ATOMS: atom_id res chain seq x y z
N PHE A 1 9.81 -42.14 15.78
CA PHE A 1 9.58 -40.82 16.42
C PHE A 1 10.57 -39.82 15.83
N SER A 2 10.07 -38.79 15.14
CA SER A 2 10.84 -37.90 14.26
C SER A 2 12.03 -37.24 14.97
N THR A 3 13.21 -37.34 14.35
CA THR A 3 14.49 -36.74 14.75
C THR A 3 14.76 -35.41 14.04
N ALA A 4 13.79 -34.87 13.30
CA ALA A 4 14.00 -33.77 12.38
C ALA A 4 14.06 -32.40 13.09
N ILE A 5 14.95 -31.54 12.61
CA ILE A 5 15.01 -30.12 12.97
C ILE A 5 13.69 -29.46 12.55
N THR A 6 13.08 -28.68 13.43
CA THR A 6 11.84 -27.95 13.15
C THR A 6 12.05 -26.46 13.42
N ILE A 7 11.83 -25.61 12.42
CA ILE A 7 11.86 -24.16 12.60
C ILE A 7 10.57 -23.74 13.32
N THR A 8 10.72 -23.08 14.47
CA THR A 8 9.61 -22.64 15.33
C THR A 8 9.29 -21.15 15.17
N GLU A 9 10.26 -20.35 14.73
CA GLU A 9 10.07 -18.95 14.39
C GLU A 9 10.71 -18.70 13.02
N GLN A 10 9.88 -18.38 12.04
CA GLN A 10 10.32 -17.96 10.72
C GLN A 10 10.69 -16.48 10.74
N PRO A 11 11.70 -16.04 9.98
CA PRO A 11 11.89 -14.62 9.73
C PRO A 11 10.68 -14.06 9.00
N VAL A 12 10.48 -12.75 9.10
CA VAL A 12 9.39 -12.04 8.42
C VAL A 12 9.93 -11.10 7.35
N SER A 13 9.21 -10.97 6.23
CA SER A 13 9.51 -9.92 5.25
C SER A 13 9.28 -8.56 5.88
N VAL A 14 10.03 -7.55 5.44
CA VAL A 14 9.93 -6.17 5.94
C VAL A 14 9.99 -5.16 4.79
N SER A 15 9.42 -3.99 5.01
CA SER A 15 9.38 -2.90 4.04
C SER A 15 9.75 -1.61 4.77
N VAL A 16 10.96 -1.08 4.57
CA VAL A 16 11.54 -0.05 5.47
C VAL A 16 12.34 0.99 4.66
N PRO A 17 12.59 2.19 5.21
CA PRO A 17 13.44 3.16 4.54
C PRO A 17 14.90 2.74 4.56
N VAL A 18 15.69 3.31 3.65
CA VAL A 18 17.16 3.16 3.67
C VAL A 18 17.76 3.63 5.01
N GLY A 19 18.74 2.89 5.52
CA GLY A 19 19.40 3.12 6.81
C GLY A 19 18.63 2.61 8.03
N TYR A 20 17.40 2.11 7.87
CA TYR A 20 16.63 1.57 8.99
C TYR A 20 17.27 0.29 9.54
N SER A 21 17.47 0.22 10.85
CA SER A 21 18.05 -0.93 11.54
C SER A 21 16.98 -1.82 12.15
N PHE A 22 17.06 -3.12 11.93
CA PHE A 22 16.15 -4.12 12.51
C PHE A 22 16.85 -5.48 12.63
N THR A 23 16.14 -6.50 13.13
CA THR A 23 16.70 -7.85 13.30
C THR A 23 15.77 -8.89 12.69
N LEU A 24 16.31 -9.71 11.79
CA LEU A 24 15.64 -10.92 11.34
C LEU A 24 15.89 -12.03 12.36
N ARG A 25 14.85 -12.81 12.67
CA ARG A 25 14.90 -13.88 13.66
C ARG A 25 14.59 -15.21 13.02
N CYS A 26 15.39 -16.22 13.30
CA CYS A 26 15.11 -17.60 12.99
C CYS A 26 15.36 -18.43 14.24
N ARG A 27 14.33 -19.11 14.74
CA ARG A 27 14.45 -20.03 15.90
C ARG A 27 14.04 -21.41 15.44
N ALA A 28 14.78 -22.42 15.88
CA ALA A 28 14.48 -23.81 15.60
C ALA A 28 14.69 -24.68 16.83
N GLN A 29 14.05 -25.84 16.82
CA GLN A 29 14.18 -26.88 17.83
C GLN A 29 14.68 -28.17 17.18
N GLY A 30 15.53 -28.88 17.90
CA GLY A 30 16.09 -30.16 17.50
C GLY A 30 16.63 -30.90 18.72
N ARG A 31 16.95 -32.18 18.55
CA ARG A 31 17.46 -33.02 19.65
C ARG A 31 18.92 -32.78 20.00
N SER A 32 19.67 -32.12 19.12
CA SER A 32 21.09 -31.82 19.30
C SER A 32 21.33 -30.33 19.09
N SER A 33 22.53 -29.87 19.46
CA SER A 33 22.93 -28.48 19.29
C SER A 33 22.79 -28.05 17.83
N LEU A 34 22.06 -26.96 17.62
CA LEU A 34 21.79 -26.41 16.30
C LEU A 34 22.83 -25.34 15.95
N GLN A 35 23.21 -25.33 14.68
CA GLN A 35 24.08 -24.32 14.08
C GLN A 35 23.28 -23.54 13.04
N TYR A 36 23.48 -22.22 13.02
CA TYR A 36 22.78 -21.31 12.13
C TYR A 36 23.77 -20.75 11.12
N GLN A 37 23.28 -20.42 9.93
CA GLN A 37 24.02 -19.68 8.93
C GLN A 37 23.06 -18.92 8.03
N TRP A 38 23.23 -17.61 7.92
CA TRP A 38 22.41 -16.78 7.04
C TRP A 38 22.99 -16.62 5.64
N PHE A 39 22.10 -16.49 4.68
CA PHE A 39 22.36 -16.25 3.27
C PHE A 39 21.53 -15.05 2.81
N CYS A 40 22.10 -14.24 1.92
CA CYS A 40 21.36 -13.21 1.21
C CYS A 40 21.35 -13.51 -0.30
N GLN A 41 20.32 -13.04 -0.97
CA GLN A 41 20.22 -13.10 -2.42
C GLN A 41 19.87 -11.71 -2.96
N TYR A 42 20.70 -11.24 -3.88
CA TYR A 42 20.43 -10.05 -4.68
C TYR A 42 20.29 -10.48 -6.13
N GLN A 43 19.11 -10.23 -6.72
CA GLN A 43 18.77 -10.71 -8.06
C GLN A 43 18.94 -12.24 -8.15
N SER A 44 19.92 -12.74 -8.91
CA SER A 44 20.21 -14.17 -9.06
C SER A 44 21.40 -14.66 -8.24
N ASP A 45 22.12 -13.75 -7.57
CA ASP A 45 23.32 -14.06 -6.80
C ASP A 45 22.96 -14.39 -5.36
N CYS A 46 23.03 -15.67 -4.99
CA CYS A 46 22.95 -16.12 -3.60
C CYS A 46 24.35 -16.12 -2.98
N ARG A 47 24.51 -15.44 -1.84
CA ARG A 47 25.78 -15.27 -1.13
C ARG A 47 25.64 -15.65 0.33
N LEU A 48 26.69 -16.27 0.85
CA LEU A 48 26.86 -16.49 2.28
C LEU A 48 27.14 -15.16 2.98
N ILE A 49 26.52 -14.90 4.12
CA ILE A 49 26.86 -13.75 4.97
C ILE A 49 27.94 -14.19 5.97
N PRO A 50 29.19 -13.71 5.86
CA PRO A 50 30.27 -14.15 6.74
C PRO A 50 29.99 -13.84 8.21
N GLY A 51 30.20 -14.81 9.10
CA GLY A 51 30.02 -14.63 10.55
C GLY A 51 28.56 -14.57 11.03
N ALA A 52 27.58 -14.63 10.13
CA ALA A 52 26.16 -14.64 10.49
C ALA A 52 25.70 -16.04 10.94
N THR A 53 26.20 -16.49 12.09
CA THR A 53 25.95 -17.82 12.66
C THR A 53 25.01 -17.81 13.87
N ASN A 54 24.41 -16.66 14.16
CA ASN A 54 23.43 -16.50 15.23
C ASN A 54 22.00 -16.69 14.75
N GLN A 55 21.11 -16.96 15.70
CA GLN A 55 19.66 -17.06 15.48
C GLN A 55 19.04 -15.70 15.09
N ASP A 56 19.71 -14.61 15.46
CA ASP A 56 19.36 -13.23 15.16
C ASP A 56 20.35 -12.63 14.18
N LEU A 57 19.85 -12.07 13.08
CA LEU A 57 20.62 -11.35 12.09
C LEU A 57 20.26 -9.86 12.14
N PRO A 58 21.10 -9.00 12.76
CA PRO A 58 20.92 -7.55 12.68
C PRO A 58 21.19 -7.06 11.25
N ILE A 59 20.28 -6.25 10.72
CA ILE A 59 20.33 -5.69 9.37
C ILE A 59 20.22 -4.18 9.43
N ILE A 60 21.04 -3.50 8.64
CA ILE A 60 20.84 -2.11 8.24
C ILE A 60 20.33 -2.13 6.80
N ALA A 61 19.16 -1.55 6.57
CA ALA A 61 18.50 -1.57 5.28
C ALA A 61 19.23 -0.70 4.24
N GLU A 62 20.08 -1.28 3.41
CA GLU A 62 20.79 -0.53 2.35
C GLU A 62 20.17 -0.74 0.96
N GLN A 63 19.77 -1.98 0.67
CA GLN A 63 19.26 -2.37 -0.63
C GLN A 63 18.26 -3.53 -0.50
N THR A 64 17.37 -3.63 -1.49
CA THR A 64 16.34 -4.67 -1.51
C THR A 64 16.96 -6.04 -1.79
N GLN A 65 16.81 -6.97 -0.86
CA GLN A 65 17.40 -8.31 -0.94
C GLN A 65 16.50 -9.36 -0.29
N LEU A 66 16.71 -10.61 -0.69
CA LEU A 66 16.09 -11.77 -0.06
C LEU A 66 17.06 -12.36 0.97
N TYR A 67 16.52 -12.92 2.06
CA TYR A 67 17.29 -13.57 3.10
C TYR A 67 16.68 -14.92 3.45
N THR A 68 17.53 -15.89 3.78
CA THR A 68 17.12 -17.18 4.34
C THR A 68 18.14 -17.61 5.39
N CYS A 69 17.68 -18.36 6.38
CA CYS A 69 18.50 -18.96 7.41
C CYS A 69 18.58 -20.47 7.20
N ARG A 70 19.80 -21.00 7.12
CA ARG A 70 20.05 -22.44 7.21
C ARG A 70 20.25 -22.83 8.67
N VAL A 71 19.52 -23.83 9.12
CA VAL A 71 19.73 -24.45 10.43
C VAL A 71 20.18 -25.89 10.20
N ASN A 72 21.32 -26.25 10.79
CA ASN A 72 21.81 -27.61 10.75
C ASN A 72 22.07 -28.18 12.14
N ASP A 73 22.09 -29.50 12.24
CA ASP A 73 22.46 -30.21 13.46
C ASP A 73 23.87 -30.83 13.34
N LEU A 74 24.32 -31.50 14.40
CA LEU A 74 25.62 -32.20 14.43
C LEU A 74 25.67 -33.42 13.50
N HIS A 75 24.52 -33.93 13.06
CA HIS A 75 24.39 -35.09 12.18
C HIS A 75 24.25 -34.68 10.70
N ARG A 76 24.53 -33.42 10.37
CA ARG A 76 24.44 -32.83 9.02
C ARG A 76 23.03 -32.80 8.43
N ASN A 77 21.98 -32.97 9.24
CA ASN A 77 20.64 -32.59 8.82
C ASN A 77 20.60 -31.08 8.66
N ALA A 78 19.99 -30.59 7.58
CA ALA A 78 19.86 -29.17 7.33
C ALA A 78 18.45 -28.83 6.87
N VAL A 79 17.90 -27.76 7.41
CA VAL A 79 16.63 -27.17 7.01
C VAL A 79 16.85 -25.69 6.72
N PHE A 80 16.07 -25.15 5.80
CA PHE A 80 16.10 -23.72 5.47
C PHE A 80 14.82 -23.06 5.92
N SER A 81 14.93 -21.83 6.40
CA SER A 81 13.77 -20.96 6.62
C SER A 81 13.14 -20.57 5.29
N ASP A 82 11.92 -20.06 5.36
CA ASP A 82 11.32 -19.39 4.21
C ASP A 82 12.20 -18.20 3.78
N TRP A 83 12.17 -17.91 2.49
CA TRP A 83 12.80 -16.72 1.95
C TRP A 83 11.98 -15.50 2.32
N VAL A 84 12.63 -14.52 2.95
CA VAL A 84 12.01 -13.25 3.30
C VAL A 84 12.60 -12.12 2.50
N LYS A 85 11.76 -11.17 2.11
CA LYS A 85 12.20 -9.98 1.39
C LYS A 85 12.35 -8.83 2.36
N VAL A 86 13.54 -8.24 2.37
CA VAL A 86 13.79 -6.91 2.94
C VAL A 86 13.66 -5.93 1.78
N GLU A 87 12.54 -5.22 1.70
CA GLU A 87 12.32 -4.18 0.71
C GLU A 87 12.74 -2.82 1.26
N VAL A 88 13.59 -2.12 0.52
CA VAL A 88 14.19 -0.85 0.93
C VAL A 88 13.69 0.28 0.05
N HIS A 89 13.12 1.31 0.69
CA HIS A 89 12.64 2.53 0.04
C HIS A 89 13.71 3.62 0.13
N GLN A 90 14.26 4.04 -1.02
CA GLN A 90 15.33 5.05 -1.07
C GLN A 90 14.83 6.48 -0.81
N CYS A 91 13.61 6.79 -1.27
CA CYS A 91 12.97 8.09 -1.08
C CYS A 91 11.62 7.86 -0.42
N VAL A 92 11.49 8.23 0.86
CA VAL A 92 10.19 8.27 1.51
C VAL A 92 9.62 9.66 1.32
N ALA A 93 8.54 9.78 0.52
CA ALA A 93 7.89 11.06 0.21
C ALA A 93 7.39 11.81 1.46
N ARG A 94 7.30 11.13 2.61
CA ARG A 94 6.88 11.67 3.92
C ARG A 94 7.91 11.39 5.02
N GLY A 95 9.16 11.82 4.84
CA GLY A 95 10.18 11.78 5.89
C GLY A 95 10.47 10.38 6.45
N LEU A 96 11.35 10.29 7.45
CA LEU A 96 11.58 9.04 8.18
C LEU A 96 10.37 8.73 9.10
N PRO A 97 10.07 7.45 9.37
CA PRO A 97 9.12 7.08 10.41
C PRO A 97 9.45 7.79 11.73
N PRO A 98 8.46 8.15 12.56
CA PRO A 98 8.70 8.66 13.90
C PRO A 98 9.61 7.71 14.68
N ARG A 99 10.39 8.24 15.63
CA ARG A 99 11.27 7.42 16.50
C ARG A 99 10.53 6.32 17.27
N LEU A 100 9.20 6.44 17.39
CA LEU A 100 8.31 5.52 18.09
C LEU A 100 7.50 4.61 17.15
N TRP A 101 7.83 4.56 15.86
CA TRP A 101 7.17 3.67 14.90
C TRP A 101 7.34 2.21 15.34
N GLN A 102 6.23 1.48 15.45
CA GLN A 102 6.23 0.10 15.98
C GLN A 102 6.15 -0.95 14.88
N GLY A 103 6.10 -0.54 13.62
CA GLY A 103 6.06 -1.42 12.46
C GLY A 103 4.71 -1.46 11.77
N GLU A 104 3.74 -0.65 12.19
CA GLU A 104 2.45 -0.47 11.51
C GLU A 104 2.61 0.04 10.07
N PRO A 105 1.66 -0.27 9.16
CA PRO A 105 1.80 0.13 7.77
C PRO A 105 1.77 1.64 7.59
N VAL A 106 2.67 2.17 6.76
CA VAL A 106 2.68 3.58 6.38
C VAL A 106 2.78 3.70 4.87
N ILE A 107 1.74 4.21 4.21
CA ILE A 107 1.76 4.40 2.77
C ILE A 107 2.75 5.50 2.41
N VAL A 108 3.71 5.14 1.56
CA VAL A 108 4.79 6.00 1.07
C VAL A 108 4.62 6.36 -0.41
N LEU A 109 3.83 5.59 -1.15
CA LEU A 109 3.47 5.87 -2.53
C LEU A 109 1.96 5.64 -2.70
N ASN A 110 1.25 6.72 -2.98
CA ASN A 110 -0.17 6.67 -3.31
C ASN A 110 -0.37 6.36 -4.81
N PRO A 111 -1.51 5.75 -5.18
CA PRO A 111 -1.88 5.64 -6.58
C PRO A 111 -2.16 7.02 -7.17
N GLN A 112 -2.07 7.12 -8.49
CA GLN A 112 -2.22 8.37 -9.25
C GLN A 112 -3.42 8.30 -10.18
N GLU A 113 -4.04 9.46 -10.44
CA GLU A 113 -5.18 9.60 -11.34
C GLU A 113 -4.75 9.24 -12.75
N GLN A 114 -5.59 8.50 -13.46
CA GLN A 114 -5.30 8.03 -14.81
C GLN A 114 -6.53 8.15 -15.69
N ARG A 115 -6.29 8.59 -16.93
CA ARG A 115 -7.22 8.48 -18.03
C ARG A 115 -6.68 7.44 -18.99
N VAL A 116 -7.47 6.42 -19.29
CA VAL A 116 -7.03 5.26 -20.06
C VAL A 116 -8.08 4.98 -21.12
N GLU A 117 -7.67 4.69 -22.35
CA GLU A 117 -8.62 4.30 -23.41
C GLU A 117 -9.11 2.86 -23.20
N VAL A 118 -10.34 2.56 -23.64
CA VAL A 118 -10.87 1.20 -23.63
C VAL A 118 -9.92 0.24 -24.34
N GLY A 119 -9.68 -0.92 -23.71
CA GLY A 119 -8.76 -1.94 -24.20
C GLY A 119 -7.30 -1.71 -23.84
N GLN A 120 -6.90 -0.49 -23.43
CA GLN A 120 -5.54 -0.22 -22.94
C GLN A 120 -5.34 -0.72 -21.50
N PRO A 121 -4.09 -1.03 -21.10
CA PRO A 121 -3.81 -1.50 -19.75
C PRO A 121 -3.88 -0.37 -18.72
N LEU A 122 -4.61 -0.58 -17.62
CA LEU A 122 -4.61 0.27 -16.43
C LEU A 122 -3.63 -0.30 -15.40
N GLN A 123 -2.76 0.55 -14.85
CA GLN A 123 -1.85 0.16 -13.78
C GLN A 123 -1.80 1.20 -12.66
N LEU A 124 -2.33 0.83 -11.50
CA LEU A 124 -2.21 1.62 -10.27
C LEU A 124 -1.15 1.02 -9.36
N HIS A 125 -0.46 1.87 -8.61
CA HIS A 125 0.60 1.46 -7.70
C HIS A 125 0.36 2.03 -6.31
N CYS A 126 0.46 1.17 -5.30
CA CYS A 126 0.49 1.54 -3.89
C CYS A 126 1.69 0.87 -3.24
N ALA A 127 2.47 1.64 -2.47
CA ALA A 127 3.56 1.09 -1.66
C ALA A 127 3.50 1.64 -0.24
N ALA A 128 3.88 0.79 0.72
CA ALA A 128 3.85 1.08 2.14
C ALA A 128 5.08 0.49 2.83
N MET A 129 5.56 1.19 3.86
CA MET A 129 6.48 0.65 4.85
C MET A 129 5.70 -0.17 5.88
N GLY A 130 6.39 -1.08 6.58
CA GLY A 130 5.82 -1.98 7.58
C GLY A 130 6.83 -3.02 8.05
N VAL A 131 6.78 -3.34 9.35
CA VAL A 131 7.47 -4.48 9.96
C VAL A 131 6.43 -5.26 10.79
N PRO A 132 5.90 -6.39 10.31
CA PRO A 132 6.18 -7.07 9.04
C PRO A 132 5.76 -6.29 7.78
N ALA A 133 6.27 -6.70 6.62
CA ALA A 133 5.92 -6.14 5.32
C ALA A 133 4.40 -6.20 5.09
N PRO A 134 3.75 -5.11 4.64
CA PRO A 134 2.29 -5.09 4.54
C PRO A 134 1.70 -6.01 3.46
N SER A 135 0.57 -6.60 3.84
CA SER A 135 -0.68 -6.80 3.10
C SER A 135 -0.98 -5.76 2.03
N TYR A 136 -1.56 -6.09 0.88
CA TYR A 136 -2.28 -5.11 0.06
C TYR A 136 -3.65 -5.65 -0.32
N GLN A 137 -4.63 -4.76 -0.43
CA GLN A 137 -5.94 -5.05 -0.97
C GLN A 137 -6.50 -3.81 -1.67
N TRP A 138 -7.00 -3.98 -2.89
CA TRP A 138 -7.59 -2.88 -3.67
C TRP A 138 -9.11 -2.85 -3.57
N TYR A 139 -9.65 -1.63 -3.67
CA TYR A 139 -11.07 -1.33 -3.66
C TYR A 139 -11.42 -0.40 -4.81
N ARG A 140 -12.62 -0.56 -5.36
CA ARG A 140 -13.19 0.33 -6.38
C ARG A 140 -14.61 0.72 -5.98
N ASN A 141 -14.87 2.02 -5.86
CA ASN A 141 -16.15 2.57 -5.42
C ASN A 141 -16.62 1.93 -4.09
N GLY A 142 -15.69 1.75 -3.15
CA GLY A 142 -15.94 1.11 -1.85
C GLY A 142 -16.03 -0.43 -1.88
N ASN A 143 -16.06 -1.06 -3.06
CA ASN A 143 -16.17 -2.51 -3.18
C ASN A 143 -14.79 -3.18 -3.24
N LEU A 144 -14.67 -4.34 -2.60
CA LEU A 144 -13.49 -5.18 -2.65
C LEU A 144 -13.24 -5.67 -4.09
N LEU A 145 -12.02 -5.46 -4.60
CA LEU A 145 -11.59 -6.10 -5.84
C LEU A 145 -10.95 -7.45 -5.51
N GLU A 146 -11.70 -8.53 -5.71
CA GLU A 146 -11.22 -9.87 -5.43
C GLU A 146 -9.90 -10.17 -6.14
N GLN A 147 -9.00 -10.86 -5.44
CA GLN A 147 -7.68 -11.26 -5.93
C GLN A 147 -6.74 -10.11 -6.33
N GLN A 148 -7.11 -8.84 -6.11
CA GLN A 148 -6.24 -7.69 -6.26
C GLN A 148 -5.53 -7.40 -4.92
N ASN A 149 -4.58 -8.27 -4.58
CA ASN A 149 -3.87 -8.26 -3.29
C ASN A 149 -2.37 -7.90 -3.40
N ARG A 150 -1.99 -7.24 -4.49
CA ARG A 150 -0.61 -6.85 -4.79
C ARG A 150 -0.44 -5.33 -4.71
N LYS A 151 0.81 -4.88 -4.53
CA LYS A 151 1.20 -3.45 -4.63
C LYS A 151 0.76 -2.78 -5.93
N LYS A 152 0.74 -3.55 -7.02
CA LYS A 152 0.31 -3.09 -8.34
C LYS A 152 -1.03 -3.75 -8.68
N LEU A 153 -2.06 -2.94 -8.87
CA LEU A 153 -3.28 -3.36 -9.54
C LEU A 153 -3.04 -3.26 -11.04
N ARG A 154 -3.41 -4.32 -11.78
CA ARG A 154 -3.23 -4.36 -13.23
C ARG A 154 -4.47 -4.91 -13.90
N ILE A 155 -5.13 -4.07 -14.69
CA ILE A 155 -6.19 -4.48 -15.60
C ILE A 155 -5.59 -4.48 -17.00
N THR A 156 -5.56 -5.64 -17.65
CA THR A 156 -4.90 -5.80 -18.95
C THR A 156 -5.65 -5.15 -20.10
N HIS A 157 -6.96 -5.23 -20.07
CA HIS A 157 -7.86 -4.67 -21.09
C HIS A 157 -8.97 -3.93 -20.36
N SER A 158 -8.81 -2.61 -20.24
CA SER A 158 -9.74 -1.78 -19.49
C SER A 158 -11.10 -1.70 -20.18
N LYS A 159 -12.18 -1.75 -19.39
CA LYS A 159 -13.56 -1.54 -19.84
C LYS A 159 -14.10 -0.26 -19.25
N VAL A 160 -15.13 0.33 -19.85
CA VAL A 160 -15.80 1.53 -19.30
C VAL A 160 -16.26 1.30 -17.85
N SER A 161 -16.72 0.08 -17.53
CA SER A 161 -17.10 -0.35 -16.18
C SER A 161 -15.96 -0.37 -15.16
N ASP A 162 -14.71 -0.25 -15.62
CA ASP A 162 -13.54 -0.14 -14.76
C ASP A 162 -13.25 1.28 -14.30
N SER A 163 -13.99 2.28 -14.80
CA SER A 163 -13.96 3.64 -14.25
C SER A 163 -14.46 3.68 -12.81
N GLY A 164 -13.90 4.60 -12.03
CA GLY A 164 -14.33 4.84 -10.66
C GLY A 164 -13.19 5.28 -9.76
N THR A 165 -13.51 5.39 -8.48
CA THR A 165 -12.59 5.79 -7.42
C THR A 165 -11.91 4.55 -6.84
N TYR A 166 -10.59 4.51 -6.93
CA TYR A 166 -9.75 3.42 -6.44
C TYR A 166 -9.06 3.79 -5.12
N LEU A 167 -8.99 2.83 -4.21
CA LEU A 167 -8.25 2.92 -2.95
C LEU A 167 -7.46 1.63 -2.73
N CYS A 168 -6.37 1.72 -1.97
CA CYS A 168 -5.59 0.59 -1.53
C CYS A 168 -5.46 0.59 0.00
N CYS A 169 -5.74 -0.56 0.62
CA CYS A 169 -5.45 -0.80 2.03
C CYS A 169 -4.16 -1.61 2.16
N ALA A 170 -3.22 -1.11 2.95
CA ALA A 170 -2.03 -1.83 3.36
C ALA A 170 -2.15 -2.28 4.82
N SER A 171 -1.97 -3.57 5.11
CA SER A 171 -2.24 -4.15 6.44
C SER A 171 -1.15 -5.10 6.93
N ASN A 172 -0.88 -5.13 8.23
CA ASN A 172 -0.03 -6.15 8.85
C ASN A 172 -0.53 -6.44 10.28
N SER A 173 0.24 -7.20 11.06
CA SER A 173 -0.12 -7.57 12.44
C SER A 173 -0.23 -6.38 13.41
N HIS A 174 0.29 -5.20 13.06
CA HIS A 174 0.26 -4.00 13.88
C HIS A 174 -0.83 -2.99 13.46
N GLY A 175 -1.54 -3.23 12.35
CA GLY A 175 -2.66 -2.38 11.92
C GLY A 175 -2.78 -2.25 10.41
N GLU A 176 -3.46 -1.20 9.97
CA GLU A 176 -3.70 -0.89 8.56
C GLU A 176 -3.57 0.60 8.24
N HIS A 177 -3.33 0.91 6.97
CA HIS A 177 -3.26 2.27 6.44
C HIS A 177 -3.85 2.31 5.03
N TRP A 178 -4.74 3.26 4.80
CA TRP A 178 -5.45 3.49 3.54
C TRP A 178 -4.79 4.55 2.67
N SER A 179 -4.73 4.29 1.35
CA SER A 179 -4.20 5.27 0.40
C SER A 179 -5.17 6.44 0.24
N SER A 180 -4.68 7.52 -0.35
CA SER A 180 -5.57 8.51 -0.96
C SER A 180 -6.49 7.84 -1.99
N ALA A 181 -7.74 8.30 -2.03
CA ALA A 181 -8.68 7.95 -3.10
C ALA A 181 -8.20 8.56 -4.42
N VAL A 182 -8.37 7.83 -5.52
CA VAL A 182 -7.92 8.28 -6.82
C VAL A 182 -8.93 7.95 -7.90
N ASP A 183 -9.24 8.90 -8.76
CA ASP A 183 -10.21 8.71 -9.83
C ASP A 183 -9.53 8.19 -11.10
N VAL A 184 -10.11 7.13 -11.65
CA VAL A 184 -9.73 6.55 -12.93
C VAL A 184 -10.89 6.69 -13.89
N HIS A 185 -10.59 7.23 -15.07
CA HIS A 185 -11.55 7.39 -16.15
C HIS A 185 -11.13 6.53 -17.35
N ILE A 186 -12.03 5.63 -17.76
CA ILE A 186 -11.84 4.83 -18.97
C ILE A 186 -12.64 5.48 -20.11
N GLU A 187 -11.94 6.03 -21.09
CA GLU A 187 -12.52 6.74 -22.24
C GLU A 187 -12.72 5.76 -23.40
N GLU A 188 -13.88 5.78 -24.04
CA GLU A 188 -14.08 5.03 -25.28
C GLU A 188 -13.27 5.66 -26.40
N GLU A 189 -12.63 4.83 -27.24
CA GLU A 189 -12.06 5.31 -28.50
C GLU A 189 -13.23 5.78 -29.38
N VAL A 190 -13.51 7.08 -29.36
CA VAL A 190 -14.40 7.68 -30.35
C VAL A 190 -13.63 7.65 -31.66
N ARG A 191 -13.76 6.57 -32.43
CA ARG A 191 -13.28 6.54 -33.81
C ARG A 191 -13.96 7.69 -34.54
N SER A 192 -13.21 8.76 -34.73
CA SER A 192 -13.57 9.97 -35.47
C SER A 192 -13.72 9.72 -36.98
N CYS A 193 -14.07 8.50 -37.38
CA CYS A 193 -14.17 8.06 -38.77
C CYS A 193 -15.51 7.46 -39.16
N LEU A 194 -16.54 7.47 -38.29
CA LEU A 194 -17.92 7.09 -38.67
C LEU A 194 -18.98 8.17 -38.40
N LEU A 195 -18.61 9.33 -37.86
CA LEU A 195 -19.55 10.44 -37.61
C LEU A 195 -19.41 11.63 -38.58
N LEU A 196 -18.44 11.60 -39.51
CA LEU A 196 -18.23 12.66 -40.50
C LEU A 196 -19.26 12.66 -41.64
N SER A 197 -20.23 11.74 -41.68
CA SER A 197 -21.26 11.72 -42.74
C SER A 197 -22.67 12.10 -42.31
N ILE A 198 -22.99 12.26 -41.00
CA ILE A 198 -24.39 12.53 -40.58
C ILE A 198 -24.53 13.57 -39.45
N TYR A 199 -23.48 13.91 -38.69
CA TYR A 199 -23.61 14.83 -37.53
C TYR A 199 -23.22 16.30 -37.81
N SER A 200 -23.47 16.80 -39.02
CA SER A 200 -23.40 18.26 -39.28
C SER A 200 -24.56 19.06 -38.63
N PHE A 201 -25.45 18.44 -37.84
CA PHE A 201 -26.68 19.12 -37.41
C PHE A 201 -27.11 19.01 -35.95
N PHE A 202 -26.41 18.28 -35.07
CA PHE A 202 -26.69 18.36 -33.63
C PHE A 202 -25.42 18.55 -32.84
N HIS A 203 -25.22 19.81 -32.49
CA HIS A 203 -24.33 20.34 -31.48
C HIS A 203 -24.45 19.51 -30.19
N LEU A 204 -23.58 18.52 -29.99
CA LEU A 204 -23.39 17.91 -28.68
C LEU A 204 -22.65 18.95 -27.85
N VAL A 205 -23.43 19.79 -27.16
CA VAL A 205 -22.94 20.69 -26.13
C VAL A 205 -22.21 19.80 -25.11
N PHE A 206 -20.88 19.90 -25.06
CA PHE A 206 -20.12 19.45 -23.91
C PHE A 206 -20.62 20.27 -22.71
N VAL A 207 -21.55 19.70 -21.93
CA VAL A 207 -21.89 20.25 -20.62
C VAL A 207 -20.75 19.84 -19.70
N SER A 208 -19.68 20.63 -19.68
CA SER A 208 -18.77 20.58 -18.55
C SER A 208 -19.51 21.14 -17.34
N ALA A 209 -19.34 20.51 -16.17
CA ALA A 209 -19.78 21.14 -14.93
C ALA A 209 -19.00 22.46 -14.79
N THR A 210 -19.67 23.59 -14.98
CA THR A 210 -19.06 24.92 -14.96
C THR A 210 -18.83 25.45 -13.54
N GLY A 211 -19.24 24.71 -12.51
CA GLY A 211 -19.08 25.09 -11.11
C GLY A 211 -19.12 23.90 -10.16
N LYS A 212 -18.49 24.06 -8.99
CA LYS A 212 -18.55 23.11 -7.88
C LYS A 212 -19.49 23.70 -6.81
N ILE A 213 -20.39 22.90 -6.26
CA ILE A 213 -21.28 23.33 -5.16
C ILE A 213 -21.03 22.43 -3.95
N ALA A 214 -20.90 23.01 -2.77
CA ALA A 214 -20.81 22.26 -1.51
C ALA A 214 -21.97 22.63 -0.58
N LEU A 215 -22.72 21.63 -0.12
CA LEU A 215 -23.72 21.80 0.93
C LEU A 215 -23.08 21.44 2.28
N LEU A 216 -22.99 22.43 3.17
CA LEU A 216 -22.48 22.26 4.53
C LEU A 216 -23.66 22.24 5.49
N VAL A 217 -23.89 21.08 6.11
CA VAL A 217 -24.91 20.92 7.15
C VAL A 217 -24.19 20.78 8.48
N GLY A 218 -24.35 21.76 9.35
CA GLY A 218 -23.74 21.78 10.66
C GLY A 218 -24.79 21.95 11.76
N ASN A 219 -24.58 21.28 12.88
CA ASN A 219 -25.39 21.46 14.08
C ASN A 219 -24.52 22.17 15.12
N ASN A 220 -24.87 23.39 15.54
CA ASN A 220 -24.02 24.17 16.45
C ASN A 220 -24.11 23.72 17.92
N ARG A 221 -24.87 22.67 18.25
CA ARG A 221 -25.13 22.22 19.63
C ARG A 221 -24.23 21.07 20.13
N TYR A 222 -23.12 20.78 19.45
CA TYR A 222 -22.23 19.68 19.86
C TYR A 222 -21.42 19.94 21.13
N GLN A 223 -21.28 21.20 21.57
CA GLN A 223 -20.40 21.59 22.68
C GLN A 223 -20.69 20.90 24.02
N HIS A 224 -21.87 20.28 24.18
CA HIS A 224 -22.29 19.61 25.42
C HIS A 224 -22.70 18.14 25.22
N HIS A 225 -22.43 17.54 24.05
CA HIS A 225 -22.88 16.17 23.79
C HIS A 225 -21.87 15.13 24.31
N PRO A 226 -22.26 14.24 25.24
CA PRO A 226 -21.33 13.37 25.97
C PRO A 226 -20.61 12.32 25.08
N ASN A 227 -21.19 11.99 23.92
CA ASN A 227 -20.68 10.95 23.01
C ASN A 227 -20.26 11.46 21.63
N LEU A 228 -20.36 12.78 21.36
CA LEU A 228 -20.05 13.35 20.05
C LEU A 228 -19.03 14.48 20.21
N MET A 229 -17.76 14.09 20.35
CA MET A 229 -16.64 15.03 20.33
C MET A 229 -16.27 15.31 18.87
N ALA A 230 -16.99 16.22 18.21
CA ALA A 230 -16.62 16.70 16.89
C ALA A 230 -15.36 17.59 16.98
N PRO A 231 -14.44 17.51 16.00
CA PRO A 231 -13.25 18.36 15.99
C PRO A 231 -13.65 19.84 15.90
N VAL A 232 -12.90 20.71 16.59
CA VAL A 232 -13.08 22.18 16.66
C VAL A 232 -12.67 22.86 15.33
N ARG A 233 -13.01 22.27 14.18
CA ARG A 233 -13.02 23.00 12.91
C ARG A 233 -14.43 23.48 12.71
N ASP A 234 -14.64 24.76 12.97
CA ASP A 234 -15.91 25.43 12.76
C ASP A 234 -16.36 25.20 11.29
N VAL A 235 -17.67 25.03 11.10
CA VAL A 235 -18.34 25.07 9.79
C VAL A 235 -17.87 26.29 8.99
N PHE A 236 -17.57 27.39 9.69
CA PHE A 236 -16.98 28.59 9.12
C PHE A 236 -15.60 28.36 8.46
N GLU A 237 -14.67 27.64 9.11
CA GLU A 237 -13.37 27.34 8.52
C GLU A 237 -13.47 26.36 7.34
N LEU A 238 -14.35 25.37 7.47
CA LEU A 238 -14.58 24.38 6.40
C LEU A 238 -15.19 25.05 5.15
N ARG A 239 -16.13 25.98 5.36
CA ARG A 239 -16.67 26.84 4.30
C ARG A 239 -15.56 27.62 3.62
N HIS A 240 -14.68 28.27 4.38
CA HIS A 240 -13.63 29.10 3.80
C HIS A 240 -12.62 28.28 2.99
N LEU A 241 -12.29 27.06 3.43
CA LEU A 241 -11.45 26.12 2.67
C LEU A 241 -12.11 25.68 1.35
N LEU A 242 -13.42 25.42 1.37
CA LEU A 242 -14.16 25.02 0.17
C LEU A 242 -14.28 26.18 -0.83
N GLU A 243 -14.49 27.39 -0.35
CA GLU A 243 -14.47 28.60 -1.18
C GLU A 243 -13.09 28.81 -1.85
N HIS A 244 -11.98 28.51 -1.16
CA HIS A 244 -10.63 28.53 -1.76
C HIS A 244 -10.38 27.44 -2.82
N LEU A 245 -11.24 26.43 -2.89
CA LEU A 245 -11.19 25.35 -3.88
C LEU A 245 -12.20 25.55 -5.03
N ASP A 246 -12.73 26.77 -5.16
CA ASP A 246 -13.74 27.21 -6.13
C ASP A 246 -15.10 26.52 -5.97
N PHE A 247 -15.49 26.17 -4.74
CA PHE A 247 -16.86 25.74 -4.45
C PHE A 247 -17.77 26.92 -4.10
N GLN A 248 -18.97 26.95 -4.68
CA GLN A 248 -20.08 27.71 -4.14
C GLN A 248 -20.65 26.97 -2.92
N VAL A 249 -20.49 27.55 -1.74
CA VAL A 249 -20.90 26.89 -0.48
C VAL A 249 -22.26 27.38 -0.02
N VAL A 250 -23.18 26.45 0.23
CA VAL A 250 -24.46 26.70 0.91
C VAL A 250 -24.35 26.10 2.31
N SER A 251 -24.50 26.93 3.34
CA SER A 251 -24.42 26.48 4.74
C SER A 251 -25.82 26.48 5.37
N LEU A 252 -26.24 25.33 5.88
CA LEU A 252 -27.41 25.15 6.71
C LEU A 252 -26.92 24.89 8.15
N LEU A 253 -27.14 25.87 9.01
CA LEU A 253 -26.77 25.82 10.42
C LEU A 253 -28.05 25.88 11.27
N ASP A 254 -28.20 24.93 12.19
CA ASP A 254 -29.21 24.91 13.26
C ASP A 254 -28.67 25.45 14.59
#